data_AF-A0AAD7P2L6-F1
#
_entry.id   AF-A0AAD7P2L6-F1
#
_cell.length_a   1.000
_cell.length_b   1.000
_cell.length_c   1.000
_cell.angle_alpha   90.00
_cell.angle_beta   90.00
_cell.angle_gamma   90.00
#
_symmetry.space_group_name_H-M   'P 1'
#
loop_
_entity.id
_entity.type
_entity.pdbx_description
1 polymer ?
#
loop_
_entity_poly.entity_id
_entity_poly.type
_entity_poly.pdbx_seq_one_letter_code
_entity_poly.pdbx_strand_id
1 'polypeptide(L)' 'EPDDYVFPYIAPNGVIHSRRPMSHDLVQDSINEFASGANINKIFMTHCLRRGGAQYRFMFAPLGRCWSLSIIRWW' A
#
# COMPACT_ATOMS: atom_id res chain seq x y z
N GLU A 1 13.02 18.75 0.87
CA GLU A 1 12.43 20.10 1.06
C GLU A 1 10.97 19.96 1.47
N PRO A 2 10.33 20.99 2.05
CA PRO A 2 8.92 20.93 2.45
C PRO A 2 7.95 20.50 1.33
N ASP A 3 8.31 20.78 0.06
CA ASP A 3 7.47 20.49 -1.11
C ASP A 3 7.83 19.17 -1.82
N ASP A 4 8.79 18.40 -1.30
CA ASP A 4 9.17 17.13 -1.91
C ASP A 4 8.18 16.02 -1.55
N TYR A 5 7.83 15.20 -2.52
CA TYR A 5 7.02 14.01 -2.29
C TYR A 5 7.85 12.92 -1.61
N VAL A 6 7.28 12.28 -0.59
CA VAL A 6 7.87 11.10 0.08
C VAL A 6 8.06 9.93 -0.89
N PHE A 7 7.14 9.79 -1.85
CA PHE A 7 7.22 8.82 -2.94
C PHE A 7 7.32 9.56 -4.27
N PRO A 8 8.54 9.98 -4.66
CA PRO A 8 8.74 10.74 -5.88
C PRO A 8 8.71 9.84 -7.11
N TYR A 9 8.48 10.44 -8.26
CA TYR A 9 8.66 9.77 -9.54
C TYR A 9 10.14 9.46 -9.79
N ILE A 10 10.43 8.22 -10.14
CA ILE A 10 11.76 7.75 -10.54
C ILE A 10 11.69 7.45 -12.03
N ALA A 11 12.49 8.17 -12.82
CA ALA A 11 12.57 7.97 -14.25
C ALA A 11 13.27 6.62 -14.57
N PRO A 12 13.03 6.01 -15.75
CA PRO A 12 13.67 4.73 -16.12
C PRO A 12 15.20 4.74 -16.10
N ASN A 13 15.82 5.92 -16.21
CA ASN A 13 17.26 6.12 -16.10
C ASN A 13 17.76 6.27 -14.65
N GLY A 14 16.89 6.08 -13.65
CA GLY A 14 17.20 6.19 -12.23
C GLY A 14 17.18 7.61 -11.66
N VAL A 15 16.87 8.64 -12.48
CA VAL A 15 16.79 10.02 -11.98
C VAL A 15 15.54 10.21 -11.12
N ILE A 16 15.73 10.76 -9.92
CA ILE A 16 14.65 11.04 -8.96
C ILE A 16 14.13 12.46 -9.19
N HIS A 17 12.82 12.57 -9.43
CA HIS A 17 12.12 13.85 -9.55
C HIS A 17 11.31 14.13 -8.29
N SER A 18 11.94 14.77 -7.29
CA SER A 18 11.37 14.96 -5.94
C SER A 18 10.05 15.75 -5.91
N ARG A 19 9.85 16.66 -6.88
CA ARG A 19 8.65 17.51 -7.01
C ARG A 19 7.54 16.91 -7.87
N ARG A 20 7.68 15.64 -8.28
CA ARG A 20 6.66 14.91 -9.04
C ARG A 20 6.24 13.69 -8.24
N PRO A 21 4.94 13.47 -8.00
CA PRO A 21 4.49 12.27 -7.30
C PRO A 21 4.65 11.04 -8.20
N MET A 22 4.91 9.90 -7.57
CA MET A 22 4.77 8.59 -8.19
C MET A 22 3.32 8.37 -8.67
N SER A 23 3.14 7.70 -9.81
CA SER A 23 1.79 7.39 -10.32
C SER A 23 1.17 6.22 -9.57
N HIS A 24 -0.16 6.23 -9.48
CA HIS A 24 -0.92 5.09 -8.94
C HIS A 24 -0.64 3.80 -9.73
N ASP A 25 -0.56 3.91 -11.06
CA ASP A 25 -0.32 2.76 -11.95
C ASP A 25 1.03 2.10 -11.65
N LEU A 26 2.07 2.88 -11.38
CA LEU A 26 3.38 2.33 -11.03
C LEU A 26 3.32 1.52 -9.72
N VAL A 27 2.57 2.02 -8.72
CA VAL A 27 2.35 1.26 -7.47
C VAL A 27 1.58 -0.03 -7.74
N GLN A 28 0.57 0.01 -8.61
CA GLN A 28 -0.20 -1.17 -8.98
C GLN A 28 0.64 -2.21 -9.74
N ASP A 29 1.51 -1.76 -10.64
CA ASP A 29 2.44 -2.62 -11.37
C ASP A 29 3.44 -3.28 -10.43
N SER A 30 4.01 -2.53 -9.47
CA SER A 30 4.89 -3.11 -8.44
C SER A 30 4.17 -4.15 -7.57
N ILE A 31 2.90 -3.93 -7.22
CA ILE A 31 2.10 -4.94 -6.48
C ILE A 31 1.96 -6.23 -7.31
N ASN A 32 1.69 -6.10 -8.62
CA ASN A 32 1.57 -7.25 -9.52
C ASN A 32 2.91 -8.01 -9.64
N GLU A 33 4.02 -7.28 -9.79
CA GLU A 33 5.37 -7.84 -9.84
C GLU A 33 5.70 -8.64 -8.57
N PHE A 34 5.46 -8.05 -7.40
CA PHE A 34 5.72 -8.74 -6.13
C PHE A 34 4.82 -9.96 -5.90
N ALA A 35 3.54 -9.88 -6.27
CA ALA A 35 2.63 -11.03 -6.17
C ALA A 35 3.08 -12.18 -7.09
N SER A 36 3.51 -11.84 -8.31
CA SER A 36 4.08 -12.81 -9.26
C SER A 36 5.38 -13.42 -8.74
N GLY A 37 6.31 -12.60 -8.22
CA GLY A 37 7.57 -13.07 -7.63
C GLY A 37 7.38 -13.96 -6.40
N ALA A 38 6.29 -13.75 -5.65
CA ALA A 38 5.90 -14.59 -4.53
C ALA A 38 5.08 -15.85 -4.94
N ASN A 39 4.87 -16.07 -6.23
CA ASN A 39 4.05 -17.15 -6.79
C ASN A 39 2.61 -17.17 -6.23
N ILE A 40 2.03 -15.98 -5.99
CA ILE A 40 0.66 -15.83 -5.52
C ILE A 40 -0.26 -15.66 -6.73
N ASN A 41 -1.05 -16.68 -7.04
CA ASN A 41 -2.01 -16.66 -8.15
C ASN A 41 -3.31 -15.92 -7.77
N LYS A 42 -3.17 -14.64 -7.37
CA LYS A 42 -4.29 -13.73 -7.08
C LYS A 42 -3.92 -12.31 -7.48
N ILE A 43 -4.93 -11.55 -7.90
CA ILE A 43 -4.79 -10.13 -8.20
C ILE A 43 -4.96 -9.34 -6.91
N PHE A 44 -4.00 -8.46 -6.61
CA PHE A 44 -4.09 -7.53 -5.49
C PHE A 44 -4.17 -6.10 -6.00
N MET A 45 -5.03 -5.30 -5.40
CA MET A 45 -5.04 -3.85 -5.57
C MET A 45 -4.47 -3.17 -4.33
N THR A 46 -4.12 -1.89 -4.46
CA THR A 46 -3.74 -1.04 -3.31
C THR A 46 -4.77 -1.12 -2.16
N HIS A 47 -6.06 -1.18 -2.51
CA HIS A 47 -7.16 -1.36 -1.55
C HIS A 47 -7.11 -2.70 -0.80
N CYS A 48 -6.69 -3.79 -1.45
CA CYS A 48 -6.56 -5.11 -0.83
C CYS A 48 -5.51 -5.09 0.30
N LEU A 49 -4.39 -4.40 0.10
CA LEU A 49 -3.34 -4.29 1.11
C LEU A 49 -3.76 -3.45 2.32
N ARG A 50 -4.47 -2.33 2.07
CA ARG A 50 -5.08 -1.53 3.16
C ARG A 50 -6.02 -2.38 4.01
N ARG A 51 -6.91 -3.13 3.37
CA ARG A 51 -7.84 -4.04 4.06
C ARG A 51 -7.12 -5.16 4.81
N GLY A 52 -6.19 -5.84 4.15
CA GLY A 52 -5.43 -6.94 4.74
C GLY A 52 -4.63 -6.49 5.97
N GLY A 53 -4.00 -5.31 5.90
CA GLY A 53 -3.28 -4.73 7.04
C GLY A 53 -4.18 -4.37 8.21
N ALA A 54 -5.35 -3.79 7.96
CA ALA A 54 -6.34 -3.51 9.00
C ALA A 54 -6.86 -4.81 9.63
N GLN A 55 -7.23 -5.79 8.81
CA GLN A 55 -7.68 -7.10 9.28
C GLN A 55 -6.61 -7.80 10.12
N TYR A 56 -5.34 -7.78 9.69
CA TYR A 56 -4.22 -8.33 10.45
C TYR A 56 -4.11 -7.66 11.83
N ARG A 57 -4.17 -6.33 11.91
CA ARG A 57 -4.11 -5.61 13.18
C ARG A 57 -5.27 -5.97 14.12
N PHE A 58 -6.47 -6.21 13.59
CA PHE A 58 -7.62 -6.62 14.42
C PHE A 58 -7.52 -8.08 14.88
N MET A 59 -7.07 -8.98 14.00
CA MET A 59 -6.91 -10.40 14.34
C MET A 59 -5.88 -10.62 15.45
N PHE A 60 -4.85 -9.79 15.52
CA PHE A 60 -3.76 -9.92 16.48
C PHE A 60 -3.75 -8.80 17.54
N ALA A 61 -4.86 -8.05 17.70
CA ALA A 61 -4.97 -7.07 18.76
C ALA A 61 -4.96 -7.77 20.14
N PRO A 62 -4.15 -7.32 21.11
CA PRO A 62 -4.16 -7.91 22.44
C PRO A 62 -5.51 -7.65 23.13
N LEU A 63 -5.91 -8.56 24.01
CA LEU A 63 -7.13 -8.42 24.80
C LEU A 63 -7.15 -7.07 25.53
N GLY A 64 -8.26 -6.34 25.42
CA GLY A 64 -8.40 -4.97 25.95
C GLY A 64 -7.93 -3.85 25.01
N ARG A 65 -7.34 -4.18 23.85
CA ARG A 65 -7.06 -3.23 22.75
C ARG A 65 -7.81 -3.58 21.47
N CYS A 66 -8.78 -4.49 21.54
CA CYS A 66 -9.67 -4.78 20.42
C CYS A 66 -10.61 -3.59 20.20
N TRP A 67 -10.68 -3.11 18.96
CA TRP A 67 -11.60 -2.04 18.59
C TRP A 67 -12.90 -2.65 18.06
N SER A 68 -14.02 -1.96 18.31
CA SER A 68 -15.30 -2.33 17.70
C SER A 68 -15.20 -2.21 16.17
N LEU A 69 -15.74 -3.20 15.45
CA LEU A 69 -15.84 -3.16 13.98
C LEU A 69 -16.63 -1.95 13.46
N SER A 70 -17.46 -1.33 14.32
CA SER A 70 -18.19 -0.09 14.02
C SER A 70 -17.29 1.12 13.73
N ILE A 71 -16.02 1.08 14.12
CA ILE A 71 -15.03 2.12 13.78
C ILE A 71 -14.67 2.10 12.30
N ILE A 72 -14.87 0.98 11.61
CA ILE A 72 -14.59 0.85 10.18
C ILE A 72 -15.79 1.42 9.40
N ARG A 73 -15.80 2.75 9.22
CA ARG A 73 -16.87 3.47 8.52
C ARG A 73 -16.83 3.35 7.00
N TRP A 74 -15.70 2.93 6.44
CA TRP A 74 -15.49 2.88 5.00
C TRP A 74 -14.68 1.62 4.68
N TRP A 75 -15.43 0.54 4.48
CA TRP A 75 -14.95 -0.61 3.71
C TRP A 75 -14.90 -0.22 2.24
#